data_AF-A0A958B8G3-F1
#
_entry.id   AF-A0A958B8G3-F1
#
_cell.length_a   1.000
_cell.length_b   1.000
_cell.length_c   1.000
_cell.angle_alpha   90.00
_cell.angle_beta   90.00
_cell.angle_gamma   90.00
#
_symmetry.space_group_name_H-M   'P 1'
#
loop_
_entity.id
_entity.type
_entity.pdbx_description
1 polymer ?
#
loop_
_entity_poly.entity_id
_entity_poly.type
_entity_poly.pdbx_seq_one_letter_code
_entity_poly.pdbx_strand_id
1 'polypeptide(L)'
;MILADVFEALTGYRVDAPQPIEQVVIDSREAKAGSLFVALPGEQTDGHNFVANAFQQGAIAAIVQQSIEACGPERTVQVGQFDAAQPLPTPPICFQVADSMLALQQLSAFWRNRFQPRVIGITGSVGKSTTKE
;
A
#
# COMPACT_ATOMS: atom_id res chain seq x y z
N MET A 1 7.04 9.24 1.16
CA MET A 1 5.75 9.10 1.87
C MET A 1 6.04 8.53 3.25
N ILE A 2 5.23 8.76 4.26
CA ILE A 2 5.36 8.09 5.58
C ILE A 2 4.12 7.27 5.90
N LEU A 3 4.19 6.39 6.89
CA LEU A 3 3.09 5.52 7.30
C LEU A 3 1.85 6.33 7.73
N ALA A 4 2.04 7.49 8.36
CA ALA A 4 0.94 8.41 8.68
C ALA A 4 0.14 8.87 7.45
N ASP A 5 0.79 9.00 6.28
CA ASP A 5 0.10 9.37 5.03
C ASP A 5 -0.77 8.21 4.52
N VAL A 6 -0.37 6.95 4.76
CA VAL A 6 -1.16 5.76 4.41
C VAL A 6 -2.40 5.66 5.30
N PHE A 7 -2.24 5.89 6.61
CA PHE A 7 -3.39 6.00 7.53
C PHE A 7 -4.36 7.09 7.06
N GLU A 8 -3.86 8.31 6.82
CA GLU A 8 -4.70 9.43 6.41
C GLU A 8 -5.43 9.14 5.08
N ALA A 9 -4.73 8.56 4.10
CA ALA A 9 -5.31 8.25 2.79
C ALA A 9 -6.40 7.17 2.85
N LEU A 10 -6.22 6.14 3.67
CA LEU A 10 -7.12 4.99 3.71
C LEU A 10 -8.24 5.14 4.75
N THR A 11 -7.94 5.73 5.91
CA THR A 11 -8.90 5.84 7.03
C THR A 11 -9.49 7.24 7.18
N GLY A 12 -8.87 8.27 6.58
CA GLY A 12 -9.23 9.67 6.80
C GLY A 12 -8.65 10.28 8.07
N TYR A 13 -7.91 9.50 8.89
CA TYR A 13 -7.33 9.96 10.14
C TYR A 13 -5.80 10.00 10.04
N ARG A 14 -5.23 11.17 10.32
CA ARG A 14 -3.78 11.31 10.47
C ARG A 14 -3.36 10.89 11.88
N VAL A 15 -2.28 10.13 11.96
CA VAL A 15 -1.76 9.56 13.22
C VAL A 15 -0.25 9.80 13.35
N ASP A 16 0.32 9.61 14.54
CA ASP A 16 1.77 9.71 14.74
C ASP A 16 2.48 8.40 14.35
N ALA A 17 2.73 8.28 13.05
CA ALA A 17 3.43 7.14 12.46
C ALA A 17 4.51 7.66 11.47
N PRO A 18 5.69 8.07 11.98
CA PRO A 18 6.73 8.73 11.19
C PRO A 18 7.57 7.77 10.34
N GLN A 19 7.30 6.47 10.39
CA GLN A 19 8.07 5.45 9.67
C GLN A 19 8.00 5.73 8.15
N PRO A 20 9.14 5.77 7.45
CA PRO A 20 9.15 6.04 6.02
C PRO A 20 8.58 4.88 5.21
N ILE A 21 7.82 5.23 4.16
CA ILE A 21 7.44 4.31 3.09
C ILE A 21 8.32 4.64 1.89
N GLU A 22 9.30 3.77 1.63
CA GLU A 22 10.33 3.96 0.61
C GLU A 22 9.80 3.62 -0.79
N GLN A 23 8.92 2.62 -0.87
CA GLN A 23 8.32 2.17 -2.12
C GLN A 23 6.98 1.48 -1.88
N VAL A 24 6.14 1.50 -2.91
CA VAL A 24 4.89 0.73 -2.96
C VAL A 24 5.08 -0.35 -4.02
N VAL A 25 4.87 -1.61 -3.66
CA VAL A 25 5.09 -2.77 -4.52
C VAL A 25 3.86 -3.67 -4.56
N ILE A 26 3.58 -4.26 -5.72
CA ILE A 26 2.50 -5.26 -5.90
C ILE A 26 3.07 -6.68 -6.09
N ASP A 27 4.38 -6.80 -6.28
CA ASP A 27 5.11 -8.06 -6.34
C ASP A 27 5.92 -8.22 -5.05
N SER A 28 5.68 -9.29 -4.31
CA SER A 28 6.36 -9.51 -3.02
C SER A 28 7.86 -9.70 -3.19
N ARG A 29 8.33 -10.12 -4.37
CA ARG A 29 9.76 -10.31 -4.71
C ARG A 29 10.53 -8.99 -4.82
N GLU A 30 9.81 -7.88 -4.97
CA GLU A 30 10.38 -6.54 -5.04
C GLU A 30 10.36 -5.83 -3.68
N ALA A 31 9.70 -6.43 -2.68
CA ALA A 31 9.62 -5.89 -1.34
C ALA A 31 11.01 -5.81 -0.69
N LYS A 32 11.24 -4.75 0.06
CA LYS A 32 12.45 -4.44 0.81
C LYS A 32 12.08 -3.71 2.10
N ALA A 33 13.07 -3.46 2.96
CA ALA A 33 12.90 -2.61 4.13
C ALA A 33 12.16 -1.30 3.80
N GLY A 34 11.08 -1.00 4.52
CA GLY A 34 10.28 0.21 4.32
C GLY A 34 9.26 0.13 3.18
N SER A 35 9.03 -1.04 2.59
CA SER A 35 8.03 -1.19 1.52
C SER A 35 6.60 -1.22 2.07
N LEU A 36 5.67 -0.69 1.29
CA LEU A 36 4.24 -0.98 1.37
C LEU A 36 3.91 -2.02 0.30
N PHE A 37 3.49 -3.21 0.71
CA PHE A 37 3.01 -4.23 -0.22
C PHE A 37 1.51 -4.05 -0.47
N VAL A 38 1.06 -4.21 -1.72
CA VAL A 38 -0.36 -4.18 -2.06
C VAL A 38 -0.75 -5.52 -2.65
N ALA A 39 -1.50 -6.29 -1.87
CA ALA A 39 -2.00 -7.59 -2.29
C ALA A 39 -3.18 -7.39 -3.24
N LEU A 40 -2.96 -7.62 -4.52
CA LEU A 40 -4.00 -7.57 -5.55
C LEU A 40 -4.50 -8.99 -5.87
N PRO A 41 -5.81 -9.19 -6.07
CA PRO A 41 -6.30 -10.43 -6.64
C PRO A 41 -5.87 -10.51 -8.12
N GLY A 42 -5.38 -11.67 -8.54
CA GLY A 42 -5.00 -11.94 -9.93
C GLY A 42 -5.69 -13.18 -10.47
N GLU A 43 -5.78 -13.28 -11.80
CA GLU A 43 -6.42 -14.42 -12.47
C GLU A 43 -5.63 -15.74 -12.28
N GLN A 44 -4.30 -15.65 -12.27
CA GLN A 44 -3.40 -16.81 -12.10
C GLN A 44 -2.87 -16.95 -10.68
N THR A 45 -2.73 -15.82 -9.96
CA THR A 45 -2.05 -15.80 -8.67
C THR A 45 -2.65 -14.68 -7.82
N ASP A 46 -3.08 -15.04 -6.61
CA ASP A 46 -3.59 -14.08 -5.63
C ASP A 46 -2.43 -13.54 -4.77
N GLY A 47 -2.21 -12.22 -4.83
CA GLY A 47 -1.16 -11.51 -4.09
C GLY A 47 -1.29 -11.65 -2.56
N HIS A 48 -2.49 -11.93 -2.06
CA HIS A 48 -2.76 -12.13 -0.63
C HIS A 48 -1.97 -13.30 -0.03
N ASN A 49 -1.66 -14.31 -0.84
CA ASN A 49 -0.85 -15.46 -0.43
C ASN A 49 0.61 -15.09 -0.14
N PHE A 50 1.06 -13.89 -0.55
CA PHE A 50 2.46 -13.47 -0.48
C PHE A 50 2.72 -12.39 0.56
N VAL A 51 1.73 -12.01 1.36
CA VAL A 51 1.88 -11.01 2.43
C VAL A 51 2.96 -11.43 3.43
N ALA A 52 2.98 -12.70 3.84
CA ALA A 52 4.03 -13.23 4.73
C ALA A 52 5.44 -13.05 4.12
N ASN A 53 5.58 -13.34 2.82
CA ASN A 53 6.85 -13.18 2.11
C ASN A 53 7.26 -11.70 1.98
N ALA A 54 6.31 -10.80 1.70
CA ALA A 54 6.59 -9.37 1.65
C ALA A 54 7.11 -8.84 3.01
N PHE A 55 6.51 -9.28 4.12
CA PHE A 55 6.97 -8.93 5.47
C PHE A 55 8.35 -9.49 5.78
N GLN A 56 8.64 -10.74 5.38
CA GLN A 56 9.97 -11.33 5.52
C GLN A 56 11.03 -10.53 4.75
N GLN A 57 10.67 -9.91 3.63
CA GLN A 57 11.57 -9.05 2.86
C GLN A 57 11.66 -7.61 3.39
N GLY A 58 10.93 -7.28 4.47
CA GLY A 58 11.02 -6.00 5.16
C GLY A 58 9.93 -4.99 4.81
N ALA A 59 8.85 -5.40 4.14
CA ALA A 59 7.67 -4.56 4.03
C ALA A 59 7.14 -4.25 5.44
N ILE A 60 6.91 -2.96 5.72
CA ILE A 60 6.43 -2.48 7.02
C ILE A 60 4.90 -2.36 7.06
N ALA A 61 4.25 -2.47 5.90
CA ALA A 61 2.81 -2.49 5.80
C ALA A 61 2.35 -3.30 4.58
N ALA A 62 1.12 -3.80 4.64
CA ALA A 62 0.43 -4.40 3.52
C ALA A 62 -1.01 -3.87 3.39
N ILE A 63 -1.50 -3.67 2.17
CA ILE A 63 -2.93 -3.49 1.86
C ILE A 63 -3.48 -4.84 1.44
N VAL A 64 -4.57 -5.27 2.08
CA VAL A 64 -5.21 -6.57 1.86
C VAL A 64 -6.72 -6.41 1.83
N GLN A 65 -7.43 -7.21 1.03
CA GLN A 65 -8.89 -7.15 0.94
C GLN A 65 -9.60 -8.23 1.77
N GLN A 66 -8.83 -9.09 2.44
CA GLN A 66 -9.31 -10.21 3.25
C GLN A 66 -8.42 -10.43 4.48
N SER A 67 -8.91 -11.20 5.44
CA SER A 67 -8.14 -11.56 6.63
C SER A 67 -6.96 -12.44 6.26
N ILE A 68 -5.76 -12.06 6.69
CA ILE A 68 -4.52 -12.78 6.43
C ILE A 68 -3.91 -13.23 7.76
N GLU A 69 -3.60 -14.52 7.88
CA GLU A 69 -3.01 -15.11 9.09
C GLU A 69 -1.70 -14.42 9.49
N ALA A 70 -0.85 -14.10 8.50
CA ALA A 70 0.43 -13.42 8.71
C ALA A 70 0.29 -12.02 9.33
N CYS A 71 -0.89 -11.40 9.27
CA CYS A 71 -1.20 -10.15 9.96
C CYS A 71 -1.62 -10.43 11.40
N GLY A 72 -2.55 -11.37 11.61
CA GLY A 72 -3.20 -11.55 12.90
C GLY A 72 -4.03 -10.32 13.32
N PRO A 73 -4.88 -10.45 14.36
CA PRO A 73 -5.80 -9.38 14.75
C PRO A 73 -5.09 -8.14 15.28
N GLU A 74 -3.99 -8.30 16.03
CA GLU A 74 -3.28 -7.19 16.69
C GLU A 74 -2.52 -6.27 15.74
N ARG A 75 -2.27 -6.71 14.49
CA ARG A 75 -1.58 -5.91 13.47
C ARG A 75 -2.49 -5.50 12.32
N THR A 76 -3.80 -5.74 12.45
CA THR A 76 -4.77 -5.44 11.38
C THR A 76 -5.56 -4.18 11.71
N VAL A 77 -5.48 -3.20 10.80
CA VAL A 77 -6.33 -2.01 10.77
C VAL A 77 -7.49 -2.28 9.83
N GLN A 78 -8.71 -2.35 10.36
CA GLN A 78 -9.93 -2.46 9.57
C GLN A 78 -10.29 -1.09 8.99
N VAL A 79 -10.04 -0.88 7.70
CA VAL A 79 -10.36 0.37 7.02
C VAL A 79 -11.88 0.54 6.95
N GLY A 80 -12.37 1.68 7.44
CA GLY A 80 -13.80 1.96 7.64
C GLY A 80 -14.30 1.74 9.08
N GLN A 81 -13.51 1.08 9.93
CA GLN A 81 -13.80 0.90 11.36
C GLN A 81 -12.64 1.36 12.26
N PHE A 82 -11.66 2.05 11.68
CA PHE A 82 -10.51 2.55 12.41
C PHE A 82 -10.93 3.63 13.42
N ASP A 83 -10.49 3.48 14.66
CA ASP A 83 -10.67 4.45 15.74
C ASP A 83 -9.30 5.04 16.12
N ALA A 84 -9.11 6.33 15.87
CA ALA A 84 -7.87 7.05 16.15
C ALA A 84 -7.58 7.21 17.66
N ALA A 85 -8.56 6.92 18.54
CA ALA A 85 -8.35 6.91 19.99
C ALA A 85 -7.69 5.62 20.48
N GLN A 86 -7.70 4.54 19.68
CA GLN A 86 -7.05 3.28 20.03
C GLN A 86 -5.54 3.34 19.77
N PRO A 87 -4.71 2.62 20.55
CA PRO A 87 -3.28 2.49 20.28
C PRO A 87 -3.02 1.95 18.86
N LEU A 88 -2.04 2.54 18.18
CA LEU A 88 -1.64 2.07 16.85
C LEU A 88 -0.95 0.70 16.95
N PRO A 89 -1.20 -0.21 16.01
CA PRO A 89 -0.45 -1.45 15.93
C PRO A 89 1.01 -1.18 15.55
N THR A 90 1.90 -2.05 16.03
CA THR A 90 3.33 -1.97 15.68
C THR A 90 3.56 -2.63 14.31
N PRO A 91 4.38 -2.02 13.42
CA PRO A 91 4.76 -2.65 12.16
C PRO A 91 5.35 -4.06 12.30
N PRO A 92 5.11 -4.96 11.34
CA PRO A 92 4.37 -4.73 10.09
C PRO A 92 2.84 -4.69 10.28
N ILE A 93 2.17 -3.74 9.61
CA ILE A 93 0.71 -3.50 9.73
C ILE A 93 -0.03 -3.99 8.48
N CYS A 94 -1.22 -4.55 8.65
CA CYS A 94 -2.13 -4.82 7.53
C CYS A 94 -3.31 -3.86 7.54
N PHE A 95 -3.51 -3.15 6.44
CA PHE A 95 -4.71 -2.37 6.18
C PHE A 95 -5.70 -3.27 5.44
N GLN A 96 -6.67 -3.79 6.19
CA GLN A 96 -7.76 -4.57 5.62
C GLN A 96 -8.81 -3.62 5.03
N VAL A 97 -8.94 -3.64 3.71
CA VAL A 97 -9.86 -2.81 2.93
C VAL A 97 -10.95 -3.69 2.28
N ALA A 98 -11.97 -3.06 1.71
CA ALA A 98 -12.94 -3.80 0.90
C ALA A 98 -12.40 -4.18 -0.49
N ASP A 99 -11.51 -3.36 -1.06
CA ASP A 99 -10.93 -3.54 -2.40
C ASP A 99 -9.50 -2.96 -2.43
N SER A 100 -8.50 -3.82 -2.66
CA SER A 100 -7.10 -3.43 -2.68
C SER A 100 -6.73 -2.51 -3.86
N MET A 101 -7.39 -2.67 -5.01
CA MET A 101 -7.13 -1.84 -6.19
C MET A 101 -7.65 -0.43 -5.97
N LEU A 102 -8.86 -0.30 -5.41
CA LEU A 102 -9.43 1.00 -5.05
C LEU A 102 -8.56 1.70 -3.99
N ALA A 103 -8.10 0.96 -2.98
CA ALA A 103 -7.20 1.50 -1.95
C ALA A 103 -5.86 2.00 -2.54
N LEU A 104 -5.28 1.25 -3.49
CA LEU A 104 -4.09 1.68 -4.22
C LEU A 104 -4.34 2.97 -5.01
N GLN A 105 -5.49 3.08 -5.69
CA GLN A 105 -5.87 4.28 -6.42
C GLN A 105 -6.08 5.47 -5.48
N GLN A 106 -6.75 5.27 -4.34
CA GLN A 106 -6.95 6.29 -3.31
C GLN A 106 -5.62 6.81 -2.76
N LEU A 107 -4.72 5.90 -2.38
CA LEU A 107 -3.38 6.26 -1.90
C LEU A 107 -2.60 7.02 -2.98
N SER A 108 -2.67 6.58 -4.24
CA SER A 108 -2.02 7.25 -5.37
C SER A 108 -2.57 8.66 -5.60
N ALA A 109 -3.89 8.83 -5.53
CA ALA A 109 -4.55 10.13 -5.67
C ALA A 109 -4.19 11.06 -4.50
N PHE A 110 -4.19 10.54 -3.27
CA PHE A 110 -3.79 11.28 -2.07
C PHE A 110 -2.34 11.78 -2.20
N TRP A 111 -1.41 10.90 -2.58
CA TRP A 111 -0.02 11.27 -2.78
C TRP A 111 0.13 12.30 -3.92
N ARG A 112 -0.55 12.09 -5.05
CA ARG A 112 -0.53 13.03 -6.19
C ARG A 112 -1.10 14.40 -5.85
N ASN A 113 -2.12 14.51 -5.00
CA ASN A 113 -2.67 15.81 -4.62
C ASN A 113 -1.73 16.60 -3.70
N ARG A 114 -0.79 15.91 -3.04
CA ARG A 114 0.18 16.51 -2.11
C ARG A 114 1.44 17.03 -2.81
N PHE A 115 1.67 16.65 -4.06
CA PHE A 115 2.71 17.21 -4.92
C PHE A 115 2.05 17.88 -6.13
N GLN A 116 2.42 19.11 -6.48
CA GLN A 116 2.05 19.70 -7.78
C GLN A 116 3.18 19.52 -8.82
N PRO A 117 3.54 18.31 -9.30
CA PRO A 117 4.48 18.21 -10.41
C PRO A 117 3.76 18.54 -11.72
N ARG A 118 4.47 19.15 -12.67
CA ARG A 118 4.00 19.32 -14.05
C ARG A 118 3.79 17.91 -14.65
N VAL A 119 2.53 17.48 -14.77
CA VAL A 119 2.18 16.20 -15.41
C VAL A 119 2.16 16.40 -16.93
N ILE A 120 3.11 15.79 -17.64
CA ILE A 120 3.04 15.64 -19.09
C ILE A 120 2.58 14.22 -19.38
N GLY A 121 1.34 14.07 -19.84
CA GLY A 121 0.82 12.80 -20.33
C GLY A 121 1.26 12.57 -21.78
N ILE A 122 2.05 11.54 -22.04
CA ILE A 122 2.31 11.07 -23.41
C ILE A 122 1.31 9.96 -23.71
N THR A 123 0.34 10.24 -24.59
CA THR A 123 -0.55 9.22 -25.17
C THR A 123 -0.09 8.92 -26.59
N GLY A 124 -0.13 7.65 -26.98
CA GLY A 124 0.21 7.18 -28.32
C GLY A 124 -0.13 5.70 -28.46
N SER A 125 -0.98 5.36 -29.44
CA SER A 125 -1.51 4.01 -29.67
C SER A 125 -0.52 3.06 -30.35
N VAL A 126 0.64 3.52 -30.82
CA VAL A 126 1.71 2.66 -31.37
C VAL A 126 3.08 3.31 -31.11
N GLY A 127 4.09 2.54 -30.65
CA GLY A 127 5.51 3.00 -30.60
C GLY A 127 6.15 3.26 -29.22
N LYS A 128 5.69 2.67 -28.11
CA LYS A 128 6.19 2.96 -26.74
C LYS A 128 7.59 2.40 -26.37
N SER A 129 8.30 1.68 -27.25
CA SER A 129 9.55 0.98 -26.88
C SER A 129 10.79 1.28 -27.73
N THR A 130 10.80 2.28 -28.62
CA THR A 130 11.93 2.51 -29.55
C THR A 130 12.58 3.89 -29.46
N THR A 131 12.36 4.67 -28.41
CA THR A 131 13.06 5.95 -28.26
C THR A 131 13.47 6.20 -26.81
N LYS A 132 14.53 5.50 -26.40
CA LYS A 132 15.36 5.82 -25.23
C LYS A 132 16.81 5.47 -25.55
N GLU A 133 17.44 6.33 -26.35
CA GLU A 133 18.88 6.61 -26.37
C GLU A 133 19.05 8.12 -26.43
#